data_AF-R6APQ3-F1
#
_entry.id   AF-R6APQ3-F1
#
_cell.length_a   1.000
_cell.length_b   1.000
_cell.length_c   1.000
_cell.angle_alpha   90.00
_cell.angle_beta   90.00
_cell.angle_gamma   90.00
#
_symmetry.space_group_name_H-M   'P 1'
#
loop_
_entity.id
_entity.type
_entity.pdbx_description
1 polymer ?
#
loop_
_entity_poly.entity_id
_entity_poly.type
_entity_poly.pdbx_seq_one_letter_code
_entity_poly.pdbx_strand_id
1 'polypeptide(L)'
;MKGFVYVLLFVVVLASCKGGKVSDPVEKQKPCVESDTDSTAADSLPLPPKAADGLFDDFIYSYMRVRRFQLERTVFPLPNYVDGQNRPIAKSAWKFDPMYKNLDVYTLIFDSSRSIKAEKDTSLRHVVFEWVYLEKHRVKQYVFDKVDGQWRLTRLESHDMSRNVNSDFYDFYRRFSVDKKYQKSHIKEPFTFKTYDYENFQSIEGLLDVEQWPDYRPKLPSGTITNINYGQSYANSRRRVLMICSQSGGMGCSLTFERYGKDWRLVRLEN
;
A
#
# COMPACT_ATOMS: atom_id res chain seq x y z
N MET A 1 39.15 22.02 -74.26
CA MET A 1 39.41 21.17 -75.44
C MET A 1 39.73 19.77 -74.98
N LYS A 2 39.41 18.76 -75.82
CA LYS A 2 39.42 17.30 -75.53
C LYS A 2 38.27 16.89 -74.58
N GLY A 3 37.45 15.89 -74.89
CA GLY A 3 37.38 15.03 -76.08
C GLY A 3 37.06 13.59 -75.68
N PHE A 4 35.91 13.08 -76.15
CA PHE A 4 35.32 11.76 -75.88
C PHE A 4 36.28 10.57 -75.75
N VAL A 5 35.96 9.64 -74.83
CA VAL A 5 36.44 8.25 -74.81
C VAL A 5 35.28 7.28 -74.48
N TYR A 6 34.78 6.63 -75.54
CA TYR A 6 34.42 5.20 -75.70
C TYR A 6 34.93 4.21 -74.61
N VAL A 7 34.42 2.99 -74.35
CA VAL A 7 33.18 2.23 -74.64
C VAL A 7 33.31 0.87 -73.90
N LEU A 8 32.22 0.09 -73.76
CA LEU A 8 32.18 -1.34 -73.34
C LEU A 8 32.84 -1.79 -72.00
N LEU A 9 32.05 -2.48 -71.15
CA LEU A 9 32.14 -3.95 -71.09
C LEU A 9 30.83 -4.59 -70.61
N PHE A 10 30.63 -5.86 -70.97
CA PHE A 10 29.50 -6.72 -70.58
C PHE A 10 29.52 -7.09 -69.09
N VAL A 11 28.36 -7.38 -68.49
CA VAL A 11 27.87 -8.77 -68.23
C VAL A 11 26.49 -8.74 -67.55
N VAL A 12 25.67 -9.73 -67.88
CA VAL A 12 24.29 -9.98 -67.40
C VAL A 12 24.29 -10.75 -66.07
N VAL A 13 23.32 -10.49 -65.16
CA VAL A 13 22.46 -11.52 -64.53
C VAL A 13 21.37 -10.90 -63.61
N LEU A 14 20.14 -11.23 -63.98
CA LEU A 14 18.83 -11.38 -63.29
C LEU A 14 18.88 -11.67 -61.76
N ALA A 15 17.85 -11.44 -60.92
CA ALA A 15 16.50 -10.83 -61.06
C ALA A 15 15.88 -10.56 -59.67
N SER A 16 14.81 -9.75 -59.57
CA SER A 16 13.78 -9.87 -58.52
C SER A 16 12.46 -9.19 -58.87
N CYS A 17 11.40 -9.49 -58.11
CA CYS A 17 9.99 -9.44 -58.52
C CYS A 17 9.24 -8.12 -58.22
N LYS A 18 8.13 -7.88 -58.93
CA LYS A 18 6.90 -7.29 -58.37
C LYS A 18 5.67 -7.52 -59.26
N GLY A 19 4.57 -7.93 -58.65
CA GLY A 19 3.21 -8.04 -59.22
C GLY A 19 2.23 -8.22 -58.07
N GLY A 20 0.99 -7.73 -58.16
CA GLY A 20 0.07 -7.82 -57.01
C GLY A 20 -1.40 -7.51 -57.26
N LYS A 21 -2.19 -7.70 -56.18
CA LYS A 21 -3.59 -7.30 -55.91
C LYS A 21 -4.72 -7.84 -56.81
N VAL A 22 -5.67 -8.57 -56.18
CA VAL A 22 -7.15 -8.39 -56.23
C VAL A 22 -7.73 -8.83 -54.85
N SER A 23 -8.93 -8.38 -54.44
CA SER A 23 -9.68 -8.77 -53.22
C SER A 23 -10.65 -9.95 -53.47
N ASP A 24 -11.59 -10.43 -52.64
CA ASP A 24 -12.35 -10.03 -51.41
C ASP A 24 -12.79 -11.36 -50.67
N PRO A 25 -13.70 -11.48 -49.66
CA PRO A 25 -14.59 -10.53 -48.97
C PRO A 25 -14.57 -10.57 -47.41
N VAL A 26 -15.50 -9.81 -46.78
CA VAL A 26 -15.71 -9.66 -45.32
C VAL A 26 -16.46 -10.83 -44.66
N GLU A 27 -15.97 -11.33 -43.52
CA GLU A 27 -16.69 -12.24 -42.61
C GLU A 27 -16.91 -11.61 -41.21
N LYS A 28 -18.06 -11.86 -40.59
CA LYS A 28 -18.45 -11.31 -39.28
C LYS A 28 -17.91 -12.15 -38.12
N GLN A 29 -16.88 -11.66 -37.42
CA GLN A 29 -16.45 -12.26 -36.15
C GLN A 29 -17.22 -11.68 -34.95
N LYS A 30 -17.72 -12.58 -34.09
CA LYS A 30 -18.22 -12.24 -32.75
C LYS A 30 -17.05 -11.90 -31.82
N PRO A 31 -17.21 -11.03 -30.80
CA PRO A 31 -16.18 -10.85 -29.79
C PRO A 31 -15.98 -12.18 -29.05
N CYS A 32 -14.78 -12.75 -29.11
CA CYS A 32 -14.40 -13.82 -28.20
C CYS A 32 -14.20 -13.21 -26.81
N VAL A 33 -14.60 -13.93 -25.77
CA VAL A 33 -14.41 -13.50 -24.39
C VAL A 33 -12.91 -13.53 -24.09
N GLU A 34 -12.33 -12.37 -23.75
CA GLU A 34 -10.95 -12.31 -23.28
C GLU A 34 -10.83 -13.09 -21.96
N SER A 35 -10.14 -14.23 -22.02
CA SER A 35 -9.86 -15.05 -20.86
C SER A 35 -8.69 -14.45 -20.07
N ASP A 36 -8.98 -13.98 -18.84
CA ASP A 36 -7.98 -13.55 -17.84
C ASP A 36 -6.77 -14.50 -17.82
N THR A 37 -5.63 -14.04 -18.33
CA THR A 37 -4.36 -14.79 -18.31
C THR A 37 -3.43 -14.19 -17.24
N ASP A 38 -3.90 -14.17 -15.99
CA ASP A 38 -3.18 -13.62 -14.82
C ASP A 38 -2.69 -14.74 -13.85
N SER A 39 -2.11 -15.80 -14.44
CA SER A 39 -1.48 -16.91 -13.71
C SER A 39 -0.10 -17.23 -14.28
N THR A 40 0.94 -16.65 -13.68
CA THR A 40 2.31 -17.20 -13.70
C THR A 40 3.06 -16.77 -12.43
N ALA A 41 3.32 -15.47 -12.24
CA ALA A 41 4.28 -14.99 -11.23
C ALA A 41 3.89 -15.31 -9.77
N ALA A 42 2.62 -15.16 -9.37
CA ALA A 42 2.18 -15.36 -7.99
C ALA A 42 2.08 -16.83 -7.54
N ASP A 43 2.01 -17.77 -8.50
CA ASP A 43 1.96 -19.22 -8.24
C ASP A 43 3.35 -19.88 -8.35
N SER A 44 4.32 -19.21 -9.00
CA SER A 44 5.73 -19.67 -9.09
C SER A 44 6.57 -19.39 -7.84
N LEU A 45 6.09 -18.57 -6.90
CA LEU A 45 6.81 -18.30 -5.66
C LEU A 45 6.78 -19.51 -4.70
N PRO A 46 7.88 -19.84 -4.01
CA PRO A 46 7.90 -20.90 -3.01
C PRO A 46 6.95 -20.58 -1.86
N LEU A 47 6.40 -21.62 -1.23
CA LEU A 47 5.66 -21.44 0.03
C LEU A 47 6.62 -20.99 1.13
N PRO A 48 6.20 -20.08 2.03
CA PRO A 48 7.03 -19.66 3.14
C PRO A 48 7.26 -20.82 4.13
N PRO A 49 8.37 -20.80 4.88
CA PRO A 49 8.61 -21.79 5.94
C PRO A 49 7.60 -21.61 7.08
N LYS A 50 7.36 -22.67 7.87
CA LYS A 50 6.52 -22.59 9.08
C LYS A 50 6.97 -21.51 10.08
N ALA A 51 8.26 -21.13 10.05
CA ALA A 51 8.80 -20.06 10.87
C ALA A 51 8.17 -18.68 10.57
N ALA A 52 7.59 -18.46 9.39
CA ALA A 52 6.89 -17.23 9.04
C ALA A 52 5.64 -16.96 9.90
N ASP A 53 5.13 -17.97 10.64
CA ASP A 53 4.09 -17.77 11.66
C ASP A 53 4.63 -17.20 12.99
N GLY A 54 5.94 -17.02 13.14
CA GLY A 54 6.57 -16.42 14.31
C GLY A 54 6.14 -14.97 14.51
N LEU A 55 6.42 -14.13 13.51
CA LEU A 55 6.04 -12.72 13.44
C LEU A 55 4.88 -12.52 12.46
N PHE A 56 4.05 -11.49 12.66
CA PHE A 56 2.98 -11.17 11.71
C PHE A 56 3.54 -10.65 10.38
N ASP A 57 4.63 -9.89 10.42
CA ASP A 57 5.20 -9.24 9.23
C ASP A 57 5.78 -10.24 8.21
N ASP A 58 6.41 -11.32 8.70
CA ASP A 58 6.91 -12.43 7.86
C ASP A 58 5.75 -13.19 7.18
N PHE A 59 4.68 -13.44 7.93
CA PHE A 59 3.45 -14.04 7.43
C PHE A 59 2.79 -13.16 6.37
N ILE A 60 2.55 -11.88 6.66
CA ILE A 60 1.74 -10.99 5.81
C ILE A 60 2.47 -10.68 4.49
N TYR A 61 3.81 -10.53 4.53
CA TYR A 61 4.66 -10.42 3.35
C TYR A 61 4.39 -11.57 2.36
N SER A 62 4.27 -12.80 2.86
CA SER A 62 4.04 -13.99 2.06
C SER A 62 2.56 -14.12 1.63
N TYR A 63 1.63 -13.83 2.55
CA TYR A 63 0.18 -13.84 2.32
C TYR A 63 -0.23 -12.92 1.17
N MET A 64 0.40 -11.77 1.05
CA MET A 64 0.13 -10.77 0.00
C MET A 64 0.78 -11.09 -1.36
N ARG A 65 1.65 -12.11 -1.43
CA ARG A 65 2.47 -12.41 -2.62
C ARG A 65 2.15 -13.75 -3.27
N VAL A 66 1.78 -14.77 -2.49
CA VAL A 66 1.64 -16.15 -2.97
C VAL A 66 0.18 -16.58 -2.97
N ARG A 67 -0.42 -16.73 -4.17
CA ARG A 67 -1.87 -16.99 -4.35
C ARG A 67 -2.34 -18.26 -3.64
N ARG A 68 -1.59 -19.37 -3.79
CA ARG A 68 -1.87 -20.64 -3.09
C ARG A 68 -1.82 -20.50 -1.57
N PHE A 69 -0.79 -19.83 -1.03
CA PHE A 69 -0.63 -19.64 0.42
C PHE A 69 -1.78 -18.80 0.99
N GLN A 70 -2.17 -17.73 0.30
CA GLN A 70 -3.31 -16.91 0.71
C GLN A 70 -4.61 -17.71 0.82
N LEU A 71 -4.89 -18.55 -0.18
CA LEU A 71 -6.07 -19.41 -0.19
C LEU A 71 -6.04 -20.49 0.91
N GLU A 72 -4.85 -21.00 1.27
CA GLU A 72 -4.66 -21.95 2.37
C GLU A 72 -4.81 -21.28 3.75
N ARG A 73 -4.38 -20.02 3.87
CA ARG A 73 -4.40 -19.22 5.09
C ARG A 73 -5.66 -18.34 5.24
N THR A 74 -6.69 -18.59 4.45
CA THR A 74 -8.02 -17.99 4.63
C THR A 74 -8.98 -19.04 5.18
N VAL A 75 -9.70 -18.73 6.25
CA VAL A 75 -10.75 -19.61 6.81
C VAL A 75 -12.01 -19.48 5.95
N PHE A 76 -12.57 -20.59 5.50
CA PHE A 76 -13.77 -20.61 4.65
C PHE A 76 -14.92 -21.44 5.27
N PRO A 77 -16.20 -21.06 5.05
CA PRO A 77 -16.66 -19.86 4.37
C PRO A 77 -16.31 -18.60 5.18
N LEU A 78 -15.66 -17.63 4.54
CA LEU A 78 -15.05 -16.49 5.23
C LEU A 78 -16.15 -15.50 5.66
N PRO A 79 -16.38 -15.26 6.96
CA PRO A 79 -17.27 -14.23 7.44
C PRO A 79 -16.87 -12.86 6.89
N ASN A 80 -17.83 -12.16 6.30
CA ASN A 80 -17.60 -10.90 5.61
C ASN A 80 -18.76 -9.96 5.93
N TYR A 81 -18.55 -9.10 6.92
CA TYR A 81 -19.56 -8.20 7.45
C TYR A 81 -19.52 -6.88 6.70
N VAL A 82 -20.66 -6.43 6.18
CA VAL A 82 -20.82 -5.09 5.61
C VAL A 82 -21.91 -4.39 6.41
N ASP A 83 -21.54 -3.35 7.16
CA ASP A 83 -22.43 -2.60 8.06
C ASP A 83 -23.23 -3.51 9.02
N GLY A 84 -22.55 -4.53 9.55
CA GLY A 84 -23.14 -5.52 10.47
C GLY A 84 -23.85 -6.70 9.78
N GLN A 85 -24.13 -6.64 8.48
CA GLN A 85 -24.70 -7.76 7.74
C GLN A 85 -23.62 -8.74 7.27
N ASN A 86 -23.66 -9.99 7.75
CA ASN A 86 -22.73 -11.03 7.27
C ASN A 86 -23.13 -11.53 5.88
N ARG A 87 -22.16 -11.58 4.96
CA ARG A 87 -22.29 -12.12 3.60
C ARG A 87 -21.09 -13.04 3.31
N PRO A 88 -21.07 -14.28 3.86
CA PRO A 88 -19.89 -15.13 3.84
C PRO A 88 -19.39 -15.44 2.43
N ILE A 89 -18.07 -15.41 2.25
CA ILE A 89 -17.42 -15.70 0.96
C ILE A 89 -17.06 -17.19 0.93
N ALA A 90 -17.59 -17.94 -0.04
CA ALA A 90 -17.19 -19.33 -0.27
C ALA A 90 -15.77 -19.42 -0.85
N LYS A 91 -15.06 -20.52 -0.59
CA LYS A 91 -13.69 -20.74 -1.10
C LYS A 91 -13.56 -20.59 -2.62
N SER A 92 -14.58 -21.03 -3.36
CA SER A 92 -14.67 -20.90 -4.83
C SER A 92 -14.92 -19.47 -5.32
N ALA A 93 -15.40 -18.57 -4.46
CA ALA A 93 -15.63 -17.17 -4.75
C ALA A 93 -14.47 -16.26 -4.27
N TRP A 94 -13.45 -16.82 -3.62
CA TRP A 94 -12.27 -16.07 -3.20
C TRP A 94 -11.46 -15.59 -4.40
N LYS A 95 -11.11 -14.30 -4.39
CA LYS A 95 -10.16 -13.71 -5.34
C LYS A 95 -8.88 -13.37 -4.58
N PHE A 96 -7.74 -13.58 -5.23
CA PHE A 96 -6.45 -13.20 -4.66
C PHE A 96 -6.41 -11.69 -4.43
N ASP A 97 -6.01 -11.29 -3.23
CA ASP A 97 -5.94 -9.90 -2.79
C ASP A 97 -4.46 -9.55 -2.47
N PRO A 98 -3.77 -8.75 -3.31
CA PRO A 98 -2.37 -8.36 -3.04
C PRO A 98 -2.24 -7.37 -1.87
N MET A 99 -3.35 -6.90 -1.29
CA MET A 99 -3.41 -5.89 -0.24
C MET A 99 -2.51 -4.69 -0.59
N TYR A 100 -1.66 -4.22 0.34
CA TYR A 100 -0.80 -3.05 0.16
C TYR A 100 0.52 -3.33 -0.59
N LYS A 101 0.74 -4.54 -1.14
CA LYS A 101 2.00 -4.97 -1.78
C LYS A 101 2.45 -4.04 -2.90
N ASN A 102 1.48 -3.55 -3.67
CA ASN A 102 1.68 -2.79 -4.89
C ASN A 102 1.65 -1.26 -4.65
N LEU A 103 1.63 -0.80 -3.39
CA LEU A 103 1.77 0.62 -3.05
C LEU A 103 3.23 0.96 -2.81
N ASP A 104 3.69 2.14 -3.23
CA ASP A 104 5.05 2.62 -2.93
C ASP A 104 5.31 2.73 -1.42
N VAL A 105 4.29 3.17 -0.69
CA VAL A 105 4.28 3.35 0.77
C VAL A 105 3.03 2.74 1.40
N TYR A 106 3.16 2.30 2.64
CA TYR A 106 2.05 1.98 3.53
C TYR A 106 2.16 2.80 4.81
N THR A 107 1.08 2.89 5.56
CA THR A 107 0.99 3.66 6.80
C THR A 107 0.62 2.80 8.00
N LEU A 108 1.15 3.19 9.16
CA LEU A 108 0.85 2.63 10.47
C LEU A 108 0.48 3.74 11.44
N ILE A 109 -0.46 3.48 12.35
CA ILE A 109 -0.89 4.47 13.34
C ILE A 109 -0.73 3.88 14.74
N PHE A 110 0.06 4.56 15.54
CA PHE A 110 0.31 4.24 16.94
C PHE A 110 -0.18 5.35 17.87
N ASP A 111 -0.52 5.00 19.11
CA ASP A 111 -0.84 5.93 20.19
C ASP A 111 0.42 6.55 20.83
N SER A 112 1.55 5.82 20.78
CA SER A 112 2.84 6.21 21.36
C SER A 112 4.01 5.52 20.65
N SER A 113 5.21 6.07 20.77
CA SER A 113 6.44 5.45 20.22
C SER A 113 6.81 4.11 20.88
N ARG A 114 6.21 3.77 22.04
CA ARG A 114 6.39 2.46 22.68
C ARG A 114 5.72 1.35 21.87
N SER A 115 4.59 1.67 21.23
CA SER A 115 3.76 0.74 20.47
C SER A 115 4.36 0.32 19.13
N ILE A 116 5.36 1.06 18.62
CA ILE A 116 6.18 0.67 17.46
C ILE A 116 6.87 -0.70 17.69
N LYS A 117 7.15 -1.06 18.95
CA LYS A 117 7.73 -2.38 19.29
C LYS A 117 6.78 -3.56 19.06
N ALA A 118 5.47 -3.32 18.88
CA ALA A 118 4.47 -4.38 18.74
C ALA A 118 4.63 -5.20 17.44
N GLU A 119 5.17 -4.60 16.36
CA GLU A 119 5.53 -5.29 15.11
C GLU A 119 6.40 -6.54 15.36
N LYS A 120 7.26 -6.48 16.39
CA LYS A 120 8.26 -7.51 16.74
C LYS A 120 7.77 -8.47 17.82
N ASP A 121 6.50 -8.40 18.23
CA ASP A 121 5.94 -9.25 19.27
C ASP A 121 5.46 -10.60 18.70
N THR A 122 6.21 -11.66 19.00
CA THR A 122 5.90 -13.05 18.60
C THR A 122 4.75 -13.67 19.42
N SER A 123 4.38 -13.04 20.55
CA SER A 123 3.27 -13.47 21.40
C SER A 123 1.90 -13.13 20.81
N LEU A 124 1.83 -12.22 19.84
CA LEU A 124 0.59 -11.80 19.19
C LEU A 124 -0.22 -12.98 18.65
N ARG A 125 -1.54 -12.88 18.83
CA ARG A 125 -2.55 -13.86 18.39
C ARG A 125 -3.67 -13.25 17.56
N HIS A 126 -3.74 -11.92 17.47
CA HIS A 126 -4.76 -11.17 16.77
C HIS A 126 -4.11 -9.91 16.16
N VAL A 127 -4.34 -9.66 14.87
CA VAL A 127 -3.90 -8.44 14.16
C VAL A 127 -5.00 -8.02 13.20
N VAL A 128 -5.26 -6.71 13.10
CA VAL A 128 -6.21 -6.15 12.13
C VAL A 128 -5.48 -5.25 11.15
N PHE A 129 -5.42 -5.64 9.87
CA PHE A 129 -5.04 -4.72 8.80
C PHE A 129 -6.27 -3.93 8.34
N GLU A 130 -6.10 -2.63 8.09
CA GLU A 130 -7.18 -1.73 7.69
C GLU A 130 -6.85 -1.01 6.38
N TRP A 131 -7.78 -1.04 5.42
CA TRP A 131 -7.90 0.01 4.39
C TRP A 131 -8.80 1.12 4.92
N VAL A 132 -8.30 2.35 4.95
CA VAL A 132 -9.05 3.54 5.36
C VAL A 132 -9.27 4.42 4.13
N TYR A 133 -10.48 4.35 3.56
CA TYR A 133 -10.90 5.12 2.40
C TYR A 133 -11.40 6.49 2.86
N LEU A 134 -10.47 7.43 3.09
CA LEU A 134 -10.72 8.75 3.69
C LEU A 134 -11.86 9.50 2.98
N GLU A 135 -11.81 9.64 1.66
CA GLU A 135 -12.83 10.38 0.88
C GLU A 135 -14.19 9.66 0.84
N LYS A 136 -14.19 8.33 1.01
CA LYS A 136 -15.43 7.54 1.03
C LYS A 136 -16.03 7.46 2.43
N HIS A 137 -15.32 7.93 3.46
CA HIS A 137 -15.66 7.72 4.88
C HIS A 137 -15.90 6.23 5.21
N ARG A 138 -15.09 5.31 4.66
CA ARG A 138 -15.21 3.86 4.90
C ARG A 138 -13.92 3.24 5.39
N VAL A 139 -14.03 2.24 6.25
CA VAL A 139 -12.92 1.34 6.62
C VAL A 139 -13.26 -0.08 6.18
N LYS A 140 -12.28 -0.80 5.63
CA LYS A 140 -12.32 -2.25 5.39
C LYS A 140 -11.20 -2.91 6.18
N GLN A 141 -11.56 -3.78 7.11
CA GLN A 141 -10.70 -4.50 8.02
C GLN A 141 -10.51 -5.95 7.58
N TYR A 142 -9.29 -6.46 7.72
CA TYR A 142 -8.89 -7.84 7.52
C TYR A 142 -8.40 -8.33 8.87
N VAL A 143 -9.19 -9.22 9.49
CA VAL A 143 -8.92 -9.74 10.83
C VAL A 143 -8.13 -11.02 10.69
N PHE A 144 -6.92 -11.02 11.23
CA PHE A 144 -6.04 -12.17 11.26
C PHE A 144 -5.91 -12.68 12.69
N ASP A 145 -6.11 -13.99 12.88
CA ASP A 145 -5.92 -14.66 14.17
C ASP A 145 -4.91 -15.81 14.02
N LYS A 146 -4.18 -16.14 15.09
CA LYS A 146 -3.41 -17.40 15.16
C LYS A 146 -4.33 -18.54 15.56
N VAL A 147 -4.62 -19.44 14.62
CA VAL A 147 -5.34 -20.70 14.83
C VAL A 147 -4.32 -21.84 14.77
N ASP A 148 -4.24 -22.66 15.82
CA ASP A 148 -3.26 -23.76 15.96
C ASP A 148 -1.81 -23.32 15.70
N GLY A 149 -1.47 -22.11 16.15
CA GLY A 149 -0.15 -21.49 15.98
C GLY A 149 0.10 -20.87 14.61
N GLN A 150 -0.83 -20.97 13.66
CA GLN A 150 -0.73 -20.42 12.31
C GLN A 150 -1.59 -19.17 12.14
N TRP A 151 -1.03 -18.10 11.58
CA TRP A 151 -1.80 -16.93 11.17
C TRP A 151 -2.77 -17.29 10.02
N ARG A 152 -4.02 -16.85 10.16
CA ARG A 152 -5.09 -17.02 9.17
C ARG A 152 -5.98 -15.79 9.10
N LEU A 153 -6.45 -15.43 7.91
CA LEU A 153 -7.56 -14.49 7.73
C LEU A 153 -8.86 -15.17 8.17
N THR A 154 -9.50 -14.63 9.22
CA THR A 154 -10.69 -15.21 9.87
C THR A 154 -11.96 -14.41 9.63
N ARG A 155 -11.86 -13.10 9.35
CA ARG A 155 -13.00 -12.23 9.09
C ARG A 155 -12.61 -11.02 8.22
N LEU A 156 -13.53 -10.62 7.34
CA LEU A 156 -13.56 -9.28 6.77
C LEU A 156 -14.67 -8.48 7.45
N GLU A 157 -14.41 -7.19 7.73
CA GLU A 157 -15.44 -6.25 8.17
C GLU A 157 -15.31 -4.95 7.39
N SER A 158 -16.42 -4.41 6.90
CA SER A 158 -16.49 -3.12 6.22
C SER A 158 -17.57 -2.27 6.89
N HIS A 159 -17.19 -1.09 7.34
CA HIS A 159 -18.06 -0.22 8.12
C HIS A 159 -17.79 1.26 7.85
N ASP A 160 -18.71 2.11 8.31
CA ASP A 160 -18.54 3.55 8.28
C ASP A 160 -17.33 3.98 9.14
N MET A 161 -16.53 4.93 8.64
CA MET A 161 -15.32 5.39 9.32
C MET A 161 -15.59 5.95 10.71
N SER A 162 -16.77 6.53 10.97
CA SER A 162 -17.20 7.01 12.29
C SER A 162 -17.23 5.91 13.37
N ARG A 163 -17.39 4.64 12.98
CA ARG A 163 -17.33 3.48 13.89
C ARG A 163 -15.91 3.07 14.26
N ASN A 164 -14.87 3.60 13.61
CA ASN A 164 -13.48 3.29 13.96
C ASN A 164 -13.03 4.09 15.19
N VAL A 165 -12.15 3.49 16.01
CA VAL A 165 -11.54 4.13 17.19
C VAL A 165 -10.63 5.33 16.85
N ASN A 166 -10.16 5.41 15.59
CA ASN A 166 -9.39 6.52 15.05
C ASN A 166 -10.21 7.47 14.16
N SER A 167 -11.55 7.38 14.19
CA SER A 167 -12.47 8.19 13.37
C SER A 167 -12.15 9.69 13.37
N ASP A 168 -11.97 10.29 14.55
CA ASP A 168 -11.69 11.72 14.69
C ASP A 168 -10.32 12.12 14.11
N PHE A 169 -9.32 11.25 14.25
CA PHE A 169 -8.01 11.42 13.62
C PHE A 169 -8.08 11.27 12.11
N TYR A 170 -8.89 10.34 11.58
CA TYR A 170 -9.08 10.17 10.13
C TYR A 170 -9.81 11.35 9.49
N ASP A 171 -10.85 11.89 10.14
CA ASP A 171 -11.54 13.10 9.67
C ASP A 171 -10.63 14.32 9.63
N PHE A 172 -9.77 14.48 10.64
CA PHE A 172 -8.69 15.46 10.63
C PHE A 172 -7.70 15.20 9.48
N TYR A 173 -7.17 13.97 9.37
CA TYR A 173 -6.09 13.63 8.45
C TYR A 173 -6.51 13.71 6.98
N ARG A 174 -7.77 13.38 6.65
CA ARG A 174 -8.35 13.61 5.32
C ARG A 174 -8.12 15.04 4.87
N ARG A 175 -8.46 16.02 5.72
CA ARG A 175 -8.27 17.45 5.42
C ARG A 175 -6.80 17.84 5.46
N PHE A 176 -6.07 17.41 6.48
CA PHE A 176 -4.65 17.74 6.68
C PHE A 176 -3.78 17.28 5.51
N SER A 177 -4.08 16.15 4.86
CA SER A 177 -3.27 15.60 3.76
C SER A 177 -3.43 16.36 2.43
N VAL A 178 -4.53 17.09 2.21
CA VAL A 178 -4.85 17.75 0.93
C VAL A 178 -4.99 19.27 0.98
N ASP A 179 -5.53 19.84 2.05
CA ASP A 179 -5.75 21.29 2.19
C ASP A 179 -4.53 21.97 2.82
N LYS A 180 -3.74 22.70 2.03
CA LYS A 180 -2.53 23.39 2.49
C LYS A 180 -2.81 24.46 3.57
N LYS A 181 -3.97 25.13 3.53
CA LYS A 181 -4.31 26.18 4.50
C LYS A 181 -4.72 25.56 5.83
N TYR A 182 -5.54 24.52 5.78
CA TYR A 182 -5.90 23.72 6.96
C TYR A 182 -4.68 23.02 7.57
N GLN A 183 -3.79 22.47 6.73
CA GLN A 183 -2.53 21.88 7.16
C GLN A 183 -1.68 22.88 7.95
N LYS A 184 -1.40 24.07 7.41
CA LYS A 184 -0.63 25.11 8.12
C LYS A 184 -1.27 25.50 9.46
N SER A 185 -2.59 25.69 9.54
CA SER A 185 -3.24 26.03 10.81
C SER A 185 -3.32 24.89 11.84
N HIS A 186 -2.97 23.66 11.44
CA HIS A 186 -2.92 22.47 12.28
C HIS A 186 -1.50 21.91 12.42
N ILE A 187 -0.49 22.77 12.31
CA ILE A 187 0.87 22.49 12.79
C ILE A 187 1.12 23.37 14.01
N LYS A 188 1.83 22.84 15.01
CA LYS A 188 2.26 23.61 16.17
C LYS A 188 3.38 24.57 15.75
N GLU A 189 3.28 25.83 16.16
CA GLU A 189 4.33 26.83 15.92
C GLU A 189 5.16 27.03 17.20
N PRO A 190 6.48 26.76 17.20
CA PRO A 190 7.20 25.89 16.27
C PRO A 190 6.94 24.39 16.57
N PHE A 191 7.30 23.52 15.63
CA PHE A 191 7.22 22.06 15.79
C PHE A 191 8.61 21.43 15.90
N THR A 192 8.70 20.27 16.56
CA THR A 192 9.97 19.54 16.67
C THR A 192 10.32 18.89 15.34
N PHE A 193 11.58 19.01 14.92
CA PHE A 193 12.13 18.29 13.78
C PHE A 193 13.27 17.38 14.24
N LYS A 194 13.31 16.18 13.67
CA LYS A 194 14.41 15.23 13.81
C LYS A 194 14.76 14.66 12.44
N THR A 195 16.04 14.54 12.15
CA THR A 195 16.60 13.84 10.99
C THR A 195 17.91 13.17 11.39
N TYR A 196 18.46 12.34 10.52
CA TYR A 196 19.78 11.75 10.69
C TYR A 196 20.78 12.37 9.71
N ASP A 197 22.02 12.53 10.16
CA ASP A 197 23.18 12.81 9.33
C ASP A 197 23.55 11.55 8.54
N TYR A 198 23.66 11.66 7.21
CA TYR A 198 23.94 10.53 6.32
C TYR A 198 25.38 10.02 6.37
N GLU A 199 26.34 10.81 6.87
CA GLU A 199 27.76 10.42 6.93
C GLU A 199 28.09 9.67 8.21
N ASN A 200 27.50 10.07 9.34
CA ASN A 200 27.84 9.57 10.68
C ASN A 200 26.66 8.99 11.49
N PHE A 201 25.44 8.99 10.93
CA PHE A 201 24.20 8.50 11.54
C PHE A 201 23.82 9.17 12.88
N GLN A 202 24.39 10.33 13.22
CA GLN A 202 23.97 11.10 14.39
C GLN A 202 22.60 11.74 14.15
N SER A 203 21.79 11.81 15.21
CA SER A 203 20.50 12.48 15.17
C SER A 203 20.67 13.99 15.26
N ILE A 204 20.22 14.70 14.24
CA ILE A 204 20.05 16.16 14.24
C ILE A 204 18.64 16.45 14.74
N GLU A 205 18.50 17.12 15.87
CA GLU A 205 17.22 17.54 16.44
C GLU A 205 17.14 19.07 16.54
N GLY A 206 15.95 19.62 16.29
CA GLY A 206 15.73 21.06 16.30
C GLY A 206 14.25 21.44 16.32
N LEU A 207 14.00 22.71 16.05
CA LEU A 207 12.67 23.27 15.84
C LEU A 207 12.60 23.82 14.41
N LEU A 208 11.43 23.67 13.79
CA LEU A 208 11.10 24.29 12.51
C LEU A 208 9.86 25.18 12.68
N ASP A 209 9.87 26.30 11.97
CA ASP A 209 8.71 27.18 11.86
C ASP A 209 7.67 26.57 10.89
N VAL A 210 6.38 26.90 11.05
CA VAL A 210 5.31 26.38 10.15
C VAL A 210 5.53 26.77 8.68
N GLU A 211 6.24 27.86 8.42
CA GLU A 211 6.61 28.28 7.06
C GLU A 211 7.68 27.39 6.40
N GLN A 212 8.50 26.68 7.18
CA GLN A 212 9.51 25.74 6.67
C GLN A 212 8.94 24.34 6.40
N TRP A 213 7.80 23.98 7.00
CA TRP A 213 7.15 22.68 6.82
C TRP A 213 7.01 22.21 5.35
N PRO A 214 6.66 23.05 4.36
CA PRO A 214 6.57 22.65 2.96
C PRO A 214 7.85 22.03 2.38
N ASP A 215 9.02 22.40 2.89
CA ASP A 215 10.33 22.01 2.38
C ASP A 215 10.83 20.68 2.97
N TYR A 216 10.41 20.35 4.20
CA TYR A 216 10.82 19.13 4.92
C TYR A 216 9.77 18.01 4.93
N ARG A 217 8.51 18.32 4.61
CA ARG A 217 7.41 17.35 4.70
C ARG A 217 7.53 16.22 3.66
N PRO A 218 7.19 14.97 4.02
CA PRO A 218 7.04 13.89 3.05
C PRO A 218 5.84 14.14 2.13
N LYS A 219 5.78 13.40 1.01
CA LYS A 219 4.54 13.26 0.24
C LYS A 219 3.50 12.53 1.10
N LEU A 220 2.55 13.27 1.66
CA LEU A 220 1.50 12.70 2.50
C LEU A 220 0.59 11.77 1.68
N PRO A 221 0.37 10.52 2.14
CA PRO A 221 -0.71 9.69 1.65
C PRO A 221 -2.07 10.38 1.80
N SER A 222 -2.91 10.29 0.77
CA SER A 222 -4.24 10.91 0.72
C SER A 222 -5.19 10.03 -0.08
N GLY A 223 -6.50 10.27 0.03
CA GLY A 223 -7.52 9.46 -0.63
C GLY A 223 -7.78 8.12 0.06
N THR A 224 -6.75 7.27 0.17
CA THR A 224 -6.76 5.99 0.90
C THR A 224 -5.45 5.81 1.64
N ILE A 225 -5.53 5.41 2.91
CA ILE A 225 -4.36 5.04 3.74
C ILE A 225 -4.55 3.63 4.32
N THR A 226 -3.49 3.08 4.90
CA THR A 226 -3.54 1.80 5.62
C THR A 226 -3.37 2.00 7.13
N ASN A 227 -3.68 0.97 7.90
CA ASN A 227 -3.22 0.80 9.28
C ASN A 227 -2.98 -0.68 9.55
N ILE A 228 -2.10 -1.01 10.50
CA ILE A 228 -1.99 -2.35 11.08
C ILE A 228 -2.09 -2.21 12.59
N ASN A 229 -3.15 -2.79 13.15
CA ASN A 229 -3.38 -2.85 14.57
C ASN A 229 -2.88 -4.20 15.11
N TYR A 230 -1.67 -4.16 15.68
CA TYR A 230 -0.99 -5.23 16.41
C TYR A 230 -1.52 -5.38 17.86
N GLY A 231 -2.67 -4.78 18.19
CA GLY A 231 -3.21 -4.70 19.55
C GLY A 231 -2.82 -3.42 20.31
N GLN A 232 -2.28 -2.39 19.64
CA GLN A 232 -2.00 -1.11 20.28
C GLN A 232 -3.31 -0.44 20.77
N SER A 233 -3.28 0.12 21.97
CA SER A 233 -4.45 0.77 22.56
C SER A 233 -4.53 2.24 22.15
N TYR A 234 -5.63 2.61 21.51
CA TYR A 234 -5.93 3.99 21.15
C TYR A 234 -6.72 4.74 22.24
N ALA A 235 -7.13 4.04 23.30
CA ALA A 235 -8.01 4.58 24.34
C ALA A 235 -7.31 5.68 25.15
N ASN A 236 -7.98 6.82 25.31
CA ASN A 236 -7.51 8.02 26.02
C ASN A 236 -6.23 8.69 25.50
N SER A 237 -5.50 8.10 24.54
CA SER A 237 -4.35 8.77 23.94
C SER A 237 -4.78 9.99 23.12
N ARG A 238 -4.37 11.17 23.58
CA ARG A 238 -4.42 12.42 22.82
C ARG A 238 -3.29 12.52 21.79
N ARG A 239 -2.57 11.43 21.51
CA ARG A 239 -1.43 11.40 20.60
C ARG A 239 -1.67 10.37 19.50
N ARG A 240 -1.24 10.67 18.29
CA ARG A 240 -1.11 9.70 17.19
C ARG A 240 0.25 9.87 16.54
N VAL A 241 0.96 8.78 16.34
CA VAL A 241 2.17 8.72 15.53
C VAL A 241 1.77 8.00 14.25
N LEU A 242 1.68 8.75 13.16
CA LEU A 242 1.51 8.21 11.81
C LEU A 242 2.89 7.93 11.24
N MET A 243 3.22 6.67 11.02
CA MET A 243 4.41 6.28 10.26
C MET A 243 4.03 6.10 8.80
N ILE A 244 4.86 6.61 7.89
CA ILE A 244 4.76 6.40 6.44
C ILE A 244 6.00 5.59 6.06
N CYS A 245 5.82 4.32 5.74
CA CYS A 245 6.86 3.32 5.54
C CYS A 245 6.97 2.91 4.07
N SER A 246 8.17 2.77 3.53
CA SER A 246 8.38 2.14 2.21
C SER A 246 8.21 0.63 2.28
N GLN A 247 7.81 0.00 1.17
CA GLN A 247 7.78 -1.48 1.06
C GLN A 247 9.15 -2.13 1.22
N SER A 248 10.22 -1.38 1.01
CA SER A 248 11.61 -1.83 1.16
C SER A 248 12.14 -1.76 2.59
N GLY A 249 11.41 -1.14 3.52
CA GLY A 249 11.83 -0.93 4.91
C GLY A 249 12.98 0.08 5.11
N GLY A 250 13.58 0.58 4.02
CA GLY A 250 14.72 1.50 4.07
C GLY A 250 14.38 2.99 4.14
N MET A 251 13.11 3.37 3.97
CA MET A 251 12.65 4.75 4.17
C MET A 251 11.40 4.74 5.04
N GLY A 252 11.42 5.50 6.13
CA GLY A 252 10.28 5.65 7.02
C GLY A 252 10.33 7.00 7.71
N CYS A 253 9.29 7.81 7.56
CA CYS A 253 9.14 9.05 8.32
C CYS A 253 7.96 8.92 9.29
N SER A 254 8.04 9.61 10.42
CA SER A 254 6.97 9.64 11.42
C SER A 254 6.46 11.06 11.67
N LEU A 255 5.14 11.17 11.74
CA LEU A 255 4.41 12.39 12.01
C LEU A 255 3.69 12.22 13.34
N THR A 256 4.14 12.92 14.37
CA THR A 256 3.43 12.94 15.66
C THR A 256 2.41 14.07 15.67
N PHE A 257 1.17 13.71 15.94
CA PHE A 257 0.05 14.61 16.18
C PHE A 257 -0.41 14.54 17.63
N GLU A 258 -0.82 15.67 18.18
CA GLU A 258 -1.44 15.78 19.51
C GLU A 258 -2.80 16.50 19.42
N ARG A 259 -3.77 16.05 20.23
CA ARG A 259 -5.14 16.56 20.25
C ARG A 259 -5.33 17.59 21.37
N TYR A 260 -5.55 18.83 20.97
CA TYR A 260 -5.82 19.98 21.81
C TYR A 260 -7.33 20.28 21.77
N GLY A 261 -8.08 19.77 22.76
CA GLY A 261 -9.54 19.82 22.74
C GLY A 261 -10.11 18.89 21.66
N LYS A 262 -10.68 19.48 20.60
CA LYS A 262 -11.16 18.76 19.40
C LYS A 262 -10.17 18.81 18.23
N ASP A 263 -9.15 19.67 18.30
CA ASP A 263 -8.25 19.95 17.18
C ASP A 263 -6.98 19.11 17.30
N TRP A 264 -6.66 18.34 16.26
CA TRP A 264 -5.36 17.68 16.12
C TRP A 264 -4.33 18.63 15.55
N ARG A 265 -3.10 18.61 16.06
CA ARG A 265 -1.98 19.40 15.52
C ARG A 265 -0.75 18.53 15.35
N LEU A 266 -0.04 18.69 14.23
CA LEU A 266 1.31 18.14 14.08
C LEU A 266 2.22 18.84 15.09
N VAL A 267 2.92 18.06 15.91
CA VAL A 267 3.89 18.58 16.90
C VAL A 267 5.31 18.11 16.63
N ARG A 268 5.49 17.06 15.81
CA ARG A 268 6.82 16.58 15.41
C ARG A 268 6.83 15.89 14.05
N LEU A 269 7.91 16.15 13.30
CA LEU A 269 8.37 15.38 12.15
C LEU A 269 9.68 14.66 12.53
N GLU A 270 9.76 13.35 12.31
CA GLU A 270 11.01 12.59 12.38
C GLU A 270 11.22 11.92 11.00
N ASN A 271 12.34 12.23 10.33
CA ASN A 271 12.75 11.70 9.01
C ASN A 271 14.02 10.83 9.12
#